data_AF-A0A8H4SDP8-F1
#
_entry.id   AF-A0A8H4SDP8-F1
#
_cell.length_a   1.000
_cell.length_b   1.000
_cell.length_c   1.000
_cell.angle_alpha   90.00
_cell.angle_beta   90.00
_cell.angle_gamma   90.00
#
_symmetry.space_group_name_H-M   'P 1'
#
loop_
_entity.id
_entity.type
_entity.pdbx_description
1 polymer ?
#
loop_
_entity_poly.entity_id
_entity_poly.type
_entity_poly.pdbx_seq_one_letter_code
_entity_poly.pdbx_strand_id
1 'polypeptide(L)'
;MANGVWQFRPSHKLVSLSGVVRTYSRFDTPVAFARGFSILKAIAHAWISKSINPTPRSKEYNIIYPLDYLPVENPEQMQTIDSFVEDMRAALHAKITKFSIREAWKRSHPPSRGTPEYVDDYLINTVARTYYYAFYHSFAAFSEKYAEKHNGKPPYVLPSLQYRWETGAAVSEEQRKNAVQRMDTYKEWLLNAMFGEPTSETETLVVLPIANAAPNYRDEPSQSPHWQSALDQPFLPPILGAPNIAIPIGEVPYASGITKGTEYLPVVIDITPQQMTWSSYKPLKTMELSRQPTTVGTGSRIVQCPKNE
;
A
#
# COMPACT_ATOMS: atom_id res chain seq x y z
N MET A 1 -10.23 -6.13 2.34
CA MET A 1 -10.02 -7.58 2.28
C MET A 1 -8.92 -7.87 1.26
N ALA A 2 -7.95 -8.70 1.63
CA ALA A 2 -6.93 -9.21 0.71
C ALA A 2 -7.39 -10.55 0.12
N ASN A 3 -7.10 -10.82 -1.16
CA ASN A 3 -7.53 -12.04 -1.86
C ASN A 3 -6.48 -13.17 -1.84
N GLY A 4 -5.48 -13.09 -0.96
CA GLY A 4 -4.49 -14.16 -0.80
C GLY A 4 -3.59 -14.36 -2.01
N VAL A 5 -3.34 -13.31 -2.81
CA VAL A 5 -2.44 -13.33 -3.97
C VAL A 5 -1.27 -12.41 -3.74
N TRP A 6 -0.19 -12.67 -4.45
CA TRP A 6 0.95 -11.79 -4.48
C TRP A 6 0.63 -10.55 -5.29
N GLN A 7 1.21 -9.42 -4.88
CA GLN A 7 1.12 -8.17 -5.64
C GLN A 7 2.46 -7.47 -5.68
N PHE A 8 2.81 -6.89 -6.82
CA PHE A 8 3.99 -6.06 -7.00
C PHE A 8 3.63 -4.68 -7.53
N ARG A 9 4.09 -3.63 -6.84
CA ARG A 9 3.96 -2.23 -7.24
C ARG A 9 5.37 -1.64 -7.32
N PRO A 10 5.83 -1.21 -8.50
CA PRO A 10 7.13 -0.58 -8.66
C PRO A 10 7.15 0.81 -8.02
N SER A 11 8.33 1.41 -7.88
CA SER A 11 8.42 2.80 -7.45
C SER A 11 7.67 3.70 -8.43
N HIS A 12 7.11 4.79 -7.90
CA HIS A 12 6.34 5.74 -8.71
C HIS A 12 7.20 6.27 -9.88
N LYS A 13 6.58 6.41 -11.06
CA LYS A 13 7.21 6.82 -12.34
C LYS A 13 8.23 5.86 -12.96
N LEU A 14 8.50 4.69 -12.40
CA LEU A 14 9.38 3.70 -13.05
C LEU A 14 8.75 3.04 -14.28
N VAL A 15 7.42 2.94 -14.31
CA VAL A 15 6.66 2.35 -15.42
C VAL A 15 5.79 3.42 -16.06
N SER A 16 5.80 3.47 -17.39
CA SER A 16 4.98 4.41 -18.16
C SER A 16 3.49 4.19 -17.91
N LEU A 17 2.75 5.29 -17.75
CA LEU A 17 1.28 5.29 -17.67
C LEU A 17 0.62 5.51 -19.04
N SER A 18 1.37 5.37 -20.14
CA SER A 18 0.82 5.48 -21.48
C SER A 18 -0.28 4.43 -21.70
N GLY A 19 -1.42 4.87 -22.24
CA GLY A 19 -2.59 4.01 -22.44
C GLY A 19 -3.44 3.74 -21.19
N VAL A 20 -3.08 4.29 -20.03
CA VAL A 20 -3.84 4.15 -18.78
C VAL A 20 -4.70 5.39 -18.50
N VAL A 21 -5.93 5.18 -18.05
CA VAL A 21 -6.77 6.26 -17.52
C VAL A 21 -6.22 6.68 -16.16
N ARG A 22 -5.61 7.87 -16.11
CA ARG A 22 -5.00 8.43 -14.90
C ARG A 22 -6.05 9.13 -14.08
N THR A 23 -6.07 8.86 -12.78
CA THR A 23 -7.01 9.50 -11.84
C THR A 23 -6.28 10.49 -10.94
N TYR A 24 -5.05 10.15 -10.53
CA TYR A 24 -4.20 11.01 -9.73
C TYR A 24 -2.74 10.67 -9.99
N SER A 25 -2.15 11.40 -10.92
CA SER A 25 -0.80 11.15 -11.44
C SER A 25 0.31 11.13 -10.39
N ARG A 26 0.06 11.68 -9.19
CA ARG A 26 1.00 11.67 -8.07
C ARG A 26 1.07 10.30 -7.38
N PHE A 27 0.01 9.48 -7.45
CA PHE A 27 -0.06 8.15 -6.85
C PHE A 27 -0.20 7.02 -7.87
N ASP A 28 -0.77 7.30 -9.06
CA ASP A 28 -1.01 6.31 -10.10
C ASP A 28 0.28 5.56 -10.45
N THR A 29 0.27 4.24 -10.22
CA THR A 29 1.35 3.30 -10.56
C THR A 29 0.71 2.00 -11.04
N PRO A 30 1.18 1.38 -12.15
CA PRO A 30 0.72 0.05 -12.54
C PRO A 30 1.06 -0.99 -11.48
N VAL A 31 0.16 -1.93 -11.24
CA VAL A 31 0.32 -2.98 -10.22
C VAL A 31 0.07 -4.34 -10.85
N ALA A 32 0.92 -5.32 -10.55
CA ALA A 32 0.77 -6.70 -10.99
C ALA A 32 0.29 -7.59 -9.85
N PHE A 33 -0.59 -8.54 -10.17
CA PHE A 33 -1.05 -9.57 -9.24
C PHE A 33 -0.74 -10.95 -9.82
N ALA A 34 -0.27 -11.88 -8.98
CA ALA A 34 0.00 -13.24 -9.43
C ALA A 34 -0.16 -14.26 -8.30
N ARG A 35 -0.25 -15.55 -8.67
CA ARG A 35 -0.26 -16.66 -7.71
C ARG A 35 1.13 -17.18 -7.35
N GLY A 36 2.17 -16.65 -7.97
CA GLY A 36 3.53 -17.06 -7.70
C GLY A 36 4.48 -15.89 -7.86
N PHE A 37 5.46 -15.84 -6.97
CA PHE A 37 6.47 -14.78 -7.01
C PHE A 37 7.27 -14.78 -8.32
N SER A 38 7.57 -15.97 -8.88
CA SER A 38 8.32 -16.09 -10.14
C SER A 38 7.68 -15.32 -11.30
N ILE A 39 6.34 -15.26 -11.34
CA ILE A 39 5.57 -14.48 -12.31
C ILE A 39 5.77 -12.99 -12.06
N LEU A 40 5.66 -12.53 -10.80
CA LEU A 40 5.91 -11.12 -10.47
C LEU A 40 7.33 -10.70 -10.81
N LYS A 41 8.32 -11.58 -10.58
CA LYS A 41 9.71 -11.34 -10.97
C LYS A 41 9.83 -11.16 -12.48
N ALA A 42 9.22 -12.03 -13.28
CA ALA A 42 9.23 -11.91 -14.74
C ALA A 42 8.56 -10.60 -15.20
N ILE A 43 7.42 -10.23 -14.60
CA ILE A 43 6.74 -8.96 -14.89
C ILE A 43 7.65 -7.78 -14.53
N ALA A 44 8.28 -7.79 -13.36
CA ALA A 44 9.12 -6.70 -12.91
C ALA A 44 10.37 -6.53 -13.80
N HIS A 45 10.97 -7.63 -14.27
CA HIS A 45 12.02 -7.60 -15.29
C HIS A 45 11.56 -7.02 -16.64
N ALA A 46 10.30 -7.26 -17.03
CA ALA A 46 9.74 -6.74 -18.27
C ALA A 46 9.34 -5.26 -18.16
N TRP A 47 8.82 -4.85 -17.02
CA TRP A 47 8.34 -3.49 -16.77
C TRP A 47 9.46 -2.50 -16.50
N ILE A 48 10.50 -2.93 -15.77
CA ILE A 48 11.55 -2.04 -15.33
C ILE A 48 12.78 -2.25 -16.21
N SER A 49 13.17 -1.20 -16.94
CA SER A 49 14.34 -1.24 -17.83
C SER A 49 15.62 -1.64 -17.08
N LYS A 50 16.56 -2.28 -17.78
CA LYS A 50 17.87 -2.74 -17.26
C LYS A 50 18.76 -1.63 -16.66
N SER A 51 18.32 -0.37 -16.64
CA SER A 51 19.02 0.79 -16.08
C SER A 51 18.97 0.88 -14.54
N ILE A 52 18.31 -0.06 -13.84
CA ILE A 52 18.56 -0.22 -12.40
C ILE A 52 19.96 -0.79 -12.24
N ASN A 53 20.90 0.09 -11.90
CA ASN A 53 22.25 -0.30 -11.51
C ASN A 53 22.16 -1.37 -10.40
N PRO A 54 22.98 -2.43 -10.45
CA PRO A 54 23.09 -3.35 -9.33
C PRO A 54 23.44 -2.53 -8.10
N THR A 55 22.55 -2.52 -7.10
CA THR A 55 22.87 -1.89 -5.83
C THR A 55 23.94 -2.71 -5.13
N PRO A 56 24.89 -2.06 -4.43
CA PRO A 56 25.77 -2.74 -3.52
C PRO A 56 24.95 -3.61 -2.57
N ARG A 57 25.45 -4.80 -2.27
CA ARG A 57 24.82 -5.68 -1.29
C ARG A 57 24.77 -4.95 0.06
N SER A 58 23.56 -4.70 0.55
CA SER A 58 23.30 -4.14 1.88
C SER A 58 24.06 -4.95 2.93
N LYS A 59 24.76 -4.25 3.81
CA LYS A 59 25.54 -4.84 4.91
C LYS A 59 24.64 -5.15 6.12
N GLU A 60 23.65 -4.30 6.36
CA GLU A 60 22.66 -4.44 7.44
C GLU A 60 21.22 -4.36 6.90
N TYR A 61 20.28 -4.96 7.64
CA TYR A 61 18.83 -4.81 7.40
C TYR A 61 18.14 -4.26 8.64
N ASN A 62 17.14 -3.41 8.43
CA ASN A 62 16.27 -2.89 9.46
C ASN A 62 14.82 -3.11 9.06
N ILE A 63 14.02 -3.69 9.96
CA ILE A 63 12.58 -3.87 9.79
C ILE A 63 11.88 -2.81 10.62
N ILE A 64 11.13 -1.93 9.97
CA ILE A 64 10.24 -1.00 10.65
C ILE A 64 8.94 -1.73 10.99
N TYR A 65 8.64 -1.78 12.28
CA TYR A 65 7.37 -2.26 12.84
C TYR A 65 6.48 -1.04 13.15
N PRO A 66 5.43 -0.77 12.35
CA PRO A 66 4.69 0.48 12.44
C PRO A 66 3.57 0.41 13.49
N LEU A 67 3.74 1.18 14.56
CA LEU A 67 2.83 1.23 15.71
C LEU A 67 1.51 1.95 15.42
N ASP A 68 1.42 2.74 14.34
CA ASP A 68 0.16 3.37 13.93
C ASP A 68 -0.80 2.40 13.21
N TYR A 69 -0.31 1.21 12.83
CA TYR A 69 -1.07 0.21 12.07
C TYR A 69 -1.15 -1.15 12.74
N LEU A 70 -0.28 -1.41 13.72
CA LEU A 70 -0.22 -2.65 14.49
C LEU A 70 -0.40 -2.36 16.00
N PRO A 71 -1.07 -3.26 16.74
CA PRO A 71 -1.57 -4.57 16.33
C PRO A 71 -2.86 -4.49 15.49
N VAL A 72 -3.12 -5.53 14.68
CA VAL A 72 -4.43 -5.73 14.04
C VAL A 72 -5.44 -6.33 15.03
N GLU A 73 -6.73 -6.19 14.74
CA GLU A 73 -7.81 -6.60 15.65
C GLU A 73 -7.89 -8.13 15.85
N ASN A 74 -7.66 -8.92 14.80
CA ASN A 74 -7.76 -10.37 14.87
C ASN A 74 -6.47 -10.96 15.51
N PRO A 75 -6.54 -11.63 16.67
CA PRO A 75 -5.35 -12.13 17.36
C PRO A 75 -4.59 -13.23 16.60
N GLU A 76 -5.28 -14.12 15.88
CA GLU A 76 -4.65 -15.17 15.08
C GLU A 76 -3.93 -14.59 13.86
N GLN A 77 -4.53 -13.57 13.25
CA GLN A 77 -3.88 -12.79 12.21
C GLN A 77 -2.63 -12.09 12.77
N MET A 78 -2.74 -11.47 13.94
CA MET A 78 -1.62 -10.78 14.58
C MET A 78 -0.48 -11.74 14.90
N GLN A 79 -0.78 -12.92 15.44
CA GLN A 79 0.20 -13.96 15.70
C GLN A 79 0.91 -14.39 14.40
N THR A 80 0.18 -14.53 13.30
CA THR A 80 0.76 -14.87 11.99
C THR A 80 1.70 -13.77 11.50
N ILE A 81 1.32 -12.50 11.65
CA ILE A 81 2.15 -11.34 11.29
C ILE A 81 3.42 -11.29 12.15
N ASP A 82 3.32 -11.37 13.48
CA ASP A 82 4.46 -11.32 14.38
C ASP A 82 5.44 -12.48 14.13
N SER A 83 4.91 -13.68 13.90
CA SER A 83 5.74 -14.85 13.57
C SER A 83 6.53 -14.63 12.28
N PHE A 84 5.88 -14.09 11.23
CA PHE A 84 6.56 -13.78 9.97
C PHE A 84 7.60 -12.66 10.12
N VAL A 85 7.33 -11.64 10.94
CA VAL A 85 8.30 -10.56 11.22
C VAL A 85 9.54 -11.11 11.94
N GLU A 86 9.37 -12.05 12.87
CA GLU A 86 10.49 -12.73 13.52
C GLU A 86 11.28 -13.64 12.56
N ASP A 87 10.59 -14.36 11.67
CA ASP A 87 11.24 -15.11 10.59
C ASP A 87 12.06 -14.20 9.67
N MET A 88 11.51 -13.04 9.30
CA MET A 88 12.24 -12.00 8.55
C MET A 88 13.48 -11.53 9.31
N ARG A 89 13.35 -11.24 10.61
CA ARG A 89 14.46 -10.80 11.46
C ARG A 89 15.58 -11.83 11.48
N ALA A 90 15.24 -13.10 11.68
CA ALA A 90 16.20 -14.19 11.71
C ALA A 90 16.87 -14.42 10.35
N ALA A 91 16.09 -14.49 9.27
CA ALA A 91 16.58 -14.78 7.92
C ALA A 91 17.50 -13.67 7.35
N LEU A 92 17.22 -12.41 7.71
CA LEU A 92 17.99 -11.26 7.24
C LEU A 92 19.06 -10.79 8.24
N HIS A 93 19.11 -11.37 9.44
CA HIS A 93 19.86 -10.83 10.57
C HIS A 93 19.54 -9.35 10.82
N ALA A 94 18.26 -9.00 10.71
CA ALA A 94 17.80 -7.62 10.77
C ALA A 94 17.64 -7.13 12.22
N LYS A 95 17.70 -5.81 12.40
CA LYS A 95 17.15 -5.14 13.60
C LYS A 95 15.65 -4.92 13.39
N ILE A 96 14.86 -4.99 14.45
CA ILE A 96 13.46 -4.53 14.42
C ILE A 96 13.41 -3.17 15.13
N THR A 97 12.92 -2.16 14.43
CA THR A 97 12.71 -0.81 14.97
C THR A 97 11.22 -0.52 15.01
N LYS A 98 10.67 -0.34 16.22
CA LYS A 98 9.30 0.13 16.39
C LYS A 98 9.22 1.61 16.04
N PHE A 99 8.27 1.97 15.18
CA PHE A 99 8.12 3.35 14.70
C PHE A 99 6.67 3.78 14.77
N SER A 100 6.42 4.97 15.33
CA SER A 100 5.13 5.65 15.20
C SER A 100 5.32 6.95 14.42
N ILE A 101 4.55 7.12 13.35
CA ILE A 101 4.43 8.35 12.57
C ILE A 101 3.97 9.49 13.47
N ARG A 102 2.93 9.27 14.29
CA ARG A 102 2.38 10.32 15.17
C ARG A 102 3.39 10.78 16.21
N GLU A 103 4.05 9.85 16.89
CA GLU A 103 5.05 10.18 17.90
C GLU A 103 6.33 10.74 17.29
N ALA A 104 6.74 10.27 16.11
CA ALA A 104 7.85 10.87 15.38
C ALA A 104 7.52 12.32 14.98
N TRP A 105 6.30 12.59 14.49
CA TRP A 105 5.90 13.93 14.07
C TRP A 105 5.96 14.91 15.23
N LYS A 106 5.38 14.58 16.39
CA LYS A 106 5.46 15.43 17.59
C LYS A 106 6.89 15.83 17.97
N ARG A 107 7.86 14.94 17.73
CA ARG A 107 9.27 15.18 18.07
C ARG A 107 10.03 16.00 17.03
N SER A 108 9.72 15.83 15.74
CA SER A 108 10.61 16.29 14.66
C SER A 108 9.89 16.88 13.45
N HIS A 109 8.61 17.23 13.55
CA HIS A 109 7.92 17.90 12.45
C HIS A 109 8.65 19.20 12.05
N PRO A 110 8.64 19.58 10.77
CA PRO A 110 9.32 20.78 10.31
C PRO A 110 8.85 22.04 11.08
N PRO A 111 9.77 22.90 11.57
CA PRO A 111 9.41 24.10 12.29
C PRO A 111 8.95 25.16 11.28
N SER A 112 7.65 25.20 10.98
CA SER A 112 7.06 26.31 10.22
C SER A 112 5.90 26.93 10.99
N ARG A 113 5.76 28.27 10.89
CA ARG A 113 4.74 29.03 11.62
C ARG A 113 3.36 28.45 11.29
N GLY A 114 2.67 27.92 12.31
CA GLY A 114 1.34 27.34 12.16
C GLY A 114 1.30 25.86 11.77
N THR A 115 2.42 25.13 11.82
CA THR A 115 2.40 23.66 11.73
C THR A 115 1.78 23.10 13.02
N PRO A 116 0.66 22.34 12.95
CA PRO A 116 0.07 21.71 14.12
C PRO A 116 1.00 20.65 14.72
N GLU A 117 0.92 20.50 16.04
CA GLU A 117 1.65 19.47 16.80
C GLU A 117 1.23 18.06 16.39
N TYR A 118 -0.03 17.86 16.00
CA TYR A 118 -0.56 16.56 15.56
C TYR A 118 -0.57 16.45 14.03
N VAL A 119 0.01 15.36 13.52
CA VAL A 119 0.07 15.09 12.08
C VAL A 119 -1.32 14.93 11.46
N ASP A 120 -2.29 14.39 12.21
CA ASP A 120 -3.68 14.25 11.78
C ASP A 120 -4.29 15.62 11.44
N ASP A 121 -4.04 16.64 12.26
CA ASP A 121 -4.47 18.02 12.01
C ASP A 121 -3.71 18.64 10.84
N TYR A 122 -2.40 18.38 10.73
CA TYR A 122 -1.60 18.86 9.62
C TYR A 122 -2.09 18.30 8.28
N LEU A 123 -2.51 17.04 8.24
CA LEU A 123 -2.97 16.34 7.04
C LEU A 123 -4.48 16.41 6.82
N ILE A 124 -5.21 17.15 7.65
CA ILE A 124 -6.67 17.28 7.51
C ILE A 124 -7.05 17.79 6.11
N ASN A 125 -8.07 17.15 5.53
CA ASN A 125 -8.58 17.41 4.18
C ASN A 125 -7.57 17.22 3.02
N THR A 126 -6.33 16.75 3.28
CA THR A 126 -5.32 16.68 2.21
C THR A 126 -5.72 15.70 1.11
N VAL A 127 -6.27 14.53 1.44
CA VAL A 127 -6.76 13.56 0.44
C VAL A 127 -7.88 14.17 -0.41
N ALA A 128 -8.90 14.76 0.21
CA ALA A 128 -9.99 15.42 -0.51
C ALA A 128 -9.48 16.55 -1.42
N ARG A 129 -8.64 17.43 -0.89
CA ARG A 129 -8.13 18.60 -1.62
C ARG A 129 -7.08 18.27 -2.68
N THR A 130 -6.53 17.06 -2.68
CA THR A 130 -5.53 16.63 -3.67
C THR A 130 -6.08 15.54 -4.57
N TYR A 131 -6.31 14.35 -4.03
CA TYR A 131 -6.78 13.19 -4.76
C TYR A 131 -8.18 13.39 -5.31
N TYR A 132 -9.17 13.77 -4.50
CA TYR A 132 -10.55 13.89 -5.01
C TYR A 132 -10.70 15.01 -6.03
N TYR A 133 -10.03 16.16 -5.82
CA TYR A 133 -9.92 17.21 -6.84
C TYR A 133 -9.40 16.65 -8.16
N ALA A 134 -8.23 16.00 -8.14
CA ALA A 134 -7.61 15.49 -9.36
C ALA A 134 -8.46 14.39 -10.01
N PHE A 135 -9.09 13.56 -9.19
CA PHE A 135 -9.95 12.49 -9.64
C PHE A 135 -11.15 13.05 -10.39
N TYR A 136 -11.88 14.01 -9.83
CA TYR A 136 -13.00 14.67 -10.53
C TYR A 136 -12.55 15.28 -11.87
N HIS A 137 -11.52 16.12 -11.84
CA HIS A 137 -11.05 16.82 -13.04
C HIS A 137 -10.44 15.89 -14.11
N SER A 138 -9.93 14.72 -13.72
CA SER A 138 -9.42 13.72 -14.68
C SER A 138 -10.49 13.16 -15.62
N PHE A 139 -11.77 13.27 -15.26
CA PHE A 139 -12.90 12.80 -16.08
C PHE A 139 -13.59 13.93 -16.86
N ALA A 140 -13.12 15.18 -16.80
CA ALA A 140 -13.77 16.31 -17.48
C ALA A 140 -14.02 16.03 -18.97
N ALA A 141 -12.99 15.59 -19.70
CA ALA A 141 -13.11 15.25 -21.12
C ALA A 141 -14.04 14.07 -21.42
N PHE A 142 -14.18 13.12 -20.48
CA PHE A 142 -15.14 12.03 -20.63
C PHE A 142 -16.57 12.54 -20.43
N SER A 143 -16.80 13.35 -19.39
CA SER A 143 -18.10 13.94 -19.09
C SER A 143 -18.61 14.83 -20.23
N GLU A 144 -17.74 15.67 -20.81
CA GLU A 144 -18.05 16.50 -21.98
C GLU A 144 -18.49 15.65 -23.17
N LYS A 145 -17.67 14.67 -23.58
CA LYS A 145 -17.98 13.76 -24.69
C LYS A 145 -19.22 12.92 -24.47
N TYR A 146 -19.50 12.54 -23.22
CA TYR A 146 -20.70 11.80 -22.87
C TYR A 146 -21.93 12.71 -23.05
N ALA A 147 -21.89 13.93 -22.53
CA ALA A 147 -22.98 14.90 -22.65
C ALA A 147 -23.30 15.23 -24.12
N GLU A 148 -22.27 15.44 -24.96
CA GLU A 148 -22.43 15.65 -26.41
C GLU A 148 -23.21 14.52 -27.09
N LYS A 149 -22.94 13.26 -26.72
CA LYS A 149 -23.59 12.07 -27.30
C LYS A 149 -24.96 11.76 -26.71
N HIS A 150 -25.27 12.26 -25.52
CA HIS A 150 -26.44 11.87 -24.75
C HIS A 150 -27.37 13.07 -24.44
N ASN A 151 -27.47 14.04 -25.36
CA ASN A 151 -28.38 15.20 -25.26
C ASN A 151 -28.18 16.02 -23.96
N GLY A 152 -26.92 16.22 -23.57
CA GLY A 152 -26.56 16.95 -22.36
C GLY A 152 -26.71 16.15 -21.06
N LYS A 153 -27.13 14.88 -21.10
CA LYS A 153 -27.26 14.05 -19.90
C LYS A 153 -25.88 13.69 -19.35
N PRO A 154 -25.65 13.75 -18.03
CA PRO A 154 -24.41 13.28 -17.42
C PRO A 154 -24.38 11.74 -17.37
N PRO A 155 -23.18 11.13 -17.29
CA PRO A 155 -23.06 9.69 -17.04
C PRO A 155 -23.58 9.34 -15.65
N TYR A 156 -24.10 8.12 -15.49
CA TYR A 156 -24.42 7.59 -14.15
C TYR A 156 -23.14 7.32 -13.37
N VAL A 157 -23.12 7.73 -12.10
CA VAL A 157 -21.99 7.59 -11.19
C VAL A 157 -22.47 6.88 -9.92
N LEU A 158 -21.71 5.88 -9.46
CA LEU A 158 -22.04 5.17 -8.22
C LEU A 158 -22.04 6.15 -7.02
N PRO A 159 -22.92 6.00 -6.02
CA PRO A 159 -23.05 6.97 -4.92
C PRO A 159 -21.74 7.31 -4.19
N SER A 160 -20.89 6.32 -3.93
CA SER A 160 -19.59 6.54 -3.28
C SER A 160 -18.62 7.36 -4.14
N LEU A 161 -18.68 7.19 -5.46
CA LEU A 161 -17.90 7.97 -6.41
C LEU A 161 -18.46 9.39 -6.55
N GLN A 162 -19.79 9.53 -6.58
CA GLN A 162 -20.48 10.82 -6.63
C GLN A 162 -20.07 11.72 -5.47
N TYR A 163 -20.08 11.19 -4.24
CA TYR A 163 -19.62 11.92 -3.05
C TYR A 163 -18.18 12.44 -3.19
N ARG A 164 -17.25 11.59 -3.67
CA ARG A 164 -15.85 11.99 -3.88
C ARG A 164 -15.73 13.06 -4.95
N TRP A 165 -16.49 12.94 -6.04
CA TRP A 165 -16.50 13.91 -7.13
C TRP A 165 -17.07 15.26 -6.69
N GLU A 166 -18.19 15.29 -5.97
CA GLU A 166 -18.76 16.52 -5.42
C GLU A 166 -17.79 17.21 -4.46
N THR A 167 -17.17 16.42 -3.56
CA THR A 167 -16.14 16.94 -2.65
C THR A 167 -14.96 17.52 -3.43
N GLY A 168 -14.49 16.81 -4.47
CA GLY A 168 -13.37 17.25 -5.31
C GLY A 168 -13.69 18.49 -6.14
N ALA A 169 -14.91 18.58 -6.69
CA ALA A 169 -15.38 19.70 -7.49
C ALA A 169 -15.52 21.00 -6.68
N ALA A 170 -15.82 20.89 -5.38
CA ALA A 170 -15.92 22.03 -4.47
C ALA A 170 -14.57 22.60 -4.02
N VAL A 171 -13.45 21.94 -4.33
CA VAL A 171 -12.11 22.36 -3.91
C VAL A 171 -11.57 23.44 -4.84
N SER A 172 -11.14 24.58 -4.28
CA SER A 172 -10.50 25.64 -5.06
C SER A 172 -9.05 25.30 -5.44
N GLU A 173 -8.52 25.95 -6.48
CA GLU A 173 -7.12 25.78 -6.87
C GLU A 173 -6.13 26.15 -5.75
N GLU A 174 -6.45 27.18 -4.96
CA GLU A 174 -5.65 27.61 -3.82
C GLU A 174 -5.62 26.55 -2.72
N GLN A 175 -6.80 26.00 -2.37
CA GLN A 175 -6.92 24.91 -1.40
C GLN A 175 -6.13 23.68 -1.86
N ARG A 176 -6.21 23.34 -3.15
CA ARG A 176 -5.44 22.25 -3.74
C ARG A 176 -3.94 22.53 -3.66
N LYS A 177 -3.48 23.72 -4.05
CA LYS A 177 -2.05 24.09 -4.01
C LYS A 177 -1.50 23.98 -2.59
N ASN A 178 -2.21 24.50 -1.59
CA ASN A 178 -1.85 24.37 -0.19
C ASN A 178 -1.81 22.89 0.26
N ALA A 179 -2.81 22.09 -0.09
CA ALA A 179 -2.86 20.68 0.29
C ALA A 179 -1.75 19.84 -0.38
N VAL A 180 -1.41 20.14 -1.63
CA VAL A 180 -0.25 19.54 -2.32
C VAL A 180 1.04 19.86 -1.58
N GLN A 181 1.25 21.12 -1.21
CA GLN A 181 2.44 21.53 -0.45
C GLN A 181 2.55 20.80 0.88
N ARG A 182 1.45 20.69 1.64
CA ARG A 182 1.43 19.93 2.90
C ARG A 182 1.75 18.45 2.69
N MET A 183 1.22 17.83 1.63
CA MET A 183 1.54 16.44 1.28
C MET A 183 3.01 16.26 0.91
N ASP A 184 3.61 17.21 0.18
CA ASP A 184 5.04 17.20 -0.18
C ASP A 184 5.93 17.33 1.06
N THR A 185 5.63 18.28 1.95
CA THR A 185 6.35 18.43 3.23
C THR A 185 6.23 17.19 4.10
N TYR A 186 5.03 16.59 4.21
CA TYR A 186 4.83 15.36 4.95
C TYR A 186 5.63 14.19 4.36
N LYS A 187 5.62 14.04 3.03
CA LYS A 187 6.39 13.02 2.32
C LYS A 187 7.88 13.15 2.62
N GLU A 188 8.46 14.33 2.45
CA GLU A 188 9.88 14.59 2.69
C GLU A 188 10.26 14.31 4.13
N TRP A 189 9.47 14.83 5.08
CA TRP A 189 9.68 14.57 6.50
C TRP A 189 9.60 13.08 6.82
N LEU A 190 8.60 12.36 6.30
CA LEU A 190 8.39 10.95 6.61
C LEU A 190 9.50 10.07 6.04
N LEU A 191 9.97 10.36 4.82
CA LEU A 191 11.12 9.67 4.23
C LEU A 191 12.34 9.79 5.14
N ASN A 192 12.64 11.00 5.62
CA ASN A 192 13.79 11.25 6.50
C ASN A 192 13.60 10.62 7.88
N ALA A 193 12.41 10.73 8.48
CA ALA A 193 12.12 10.20 9.80
C ALA A 193 12.13 8.66 9.84
N MET A 194 11.65 8.01 8.78
CA MET A 194 11.50 6.55 8.71
C MET A 194 12.74 5.84 8.16
N PHE A 195 13.41 6.42 7.17
CA PHE A 195 14.53 5.78 6.47
C PHE A 195 15.89 6.42 6.77
N GLY A 196 15.91 7.64 7.31
CA GLY A 196 17.13 8.43 7.47
C GLY A 196 17.72 8.88 6.13
N GLU A 197 18.97 9.35 6.18
CA GLU A 197 19.74 9.65 4.97
C GLU A 197 20.00 8.35 4.18
N PRO A 198 19.82 8.34 2.84
CA PRO A 198 20.11 7.16 2.03
C PRO A 198 21.60 6.78 2.17
N THR A 199 21.87 5.69 2.88
CA THR A 199 23.20 5.08 2.93
C THR A 199 23.19 3.77 2.16
N SER A 200 24.29 3.42 1.50
CA SER A 200 24.42 2.15 0.78
C SER A 200 24.59 0.94 1.72
N GLU A 201 24.63 1.15 3.04
CA GLU A 201 24.99 0.13 4.01
C GLU A 201 23.78 -0.57 4.65
N THR A 202 22.65 0.13 4.80
CA THR A 202 21.45 -0.38 5.49
C THR A 202 20.24 -0.40 4.56
N GLU A 203 19.59 -1.56 4.44
CA GLU A 203 18.32 -1.70 3.74
C GLU A 203 17.17 -1.75 4.75
N THR A 204 16.30 -0.72 4.71
CA THR A 204 15.16 -0.59 5.60
C THR A 204 13.88 -1.07 4.90
N LEU A 205 13.16 -1.98 5.55
CA LEU A 205 11.92 -2.59 5.09
C LEU A 205 10.80 -2.24 6.06
N VAL A 206 9.69 -1.68 5.55
CA VAL A 206 8.50 -1.43 6.36
C VAL A 206 7.52 -2.58 6.17
N VAL A 207 7.08 -3.21 7.26
CA VAL A 207 6.07 -4.27 7.24
C VAL A 207 4.72 -3.68 7.61
N LEU A 208 3.76 -3.74 6.69
CA LEU A 208 2.42 -3.17 6.85
C LEU A 208 1.36 -4.27 6.82
N PRO A 209 0.34 -4.24 7.70
CA PRO A 209 -0.86 -5.02 7.48
C PRO A 209 -1.64 -4.44 6.28
N ILE A 210 -2.34 -5.27 5.51
CA ILE A 210 -3.15 -4.80 4.36
C ILE A 210 -4.63 -4.62 4.74
N ALA A 211 -5.18 -5.57 5.49
CA ALA A 211 -6.56 -5.55 5.95
C ALA A 211 -6.73 -6.50 7.14
N ASN A 212 -7.72 -6.25 7.99
CA ASN A 212 -8.14 -7.22 8.99
C ASN A 212 -8.66 -8.49 8.29
N ALA A 213 -8.27 -9.64 8.81
CA ALA A 213 -8.79 -10.93 8.42
C ALA A 213 -10.18 -11.10 9.00
N ALA A 214 -11.17 -10.55 8.29
CA ALA A 214 -12.58 -10.61 8.60
C ALA A 214 -13.39 -11.00 7.35
N PRO A 215 -14.51 -11.73 7.51
CA PRO A 215 -15.41 -12.04 6.41
C PRO A 215 -15.98 -10.75 5.77
N ASN A 216 -16.25 -10.79 4.49
CA ASN A 216 -16.94 -9.74 3.74
C ASN A 216 -17.92 -10.42 2.81
N TYR A 217 -19.17 -10.53 3.25
CA TYR A 217 -20.20 -11.22 2.52
C TYR A 217 -20.87 -10.29 1.50
N ARG A 218 -21.21 -10.83 0.33
CA ARG A 218 -21.74 -10.03 -0.79
C ARG A 218 -23.21 -9.64 -0.61
N ASP A 219 -23.91 -10.29 0.30
CA ASP A 219 -25.27 -9.99 0.73
C ASP A 219 -25.32 -8.89 1.82
N GLU A 220 -24.18 -8.42 2.29
CA GLU A 220 -24.08 -7.27 3.18
C GLU A 220 -23.77 -5.98 2.40
N PRO A 221 -24.31 -4.82 2.82
CA PRO A 221 -23.96 -3.54 2.20
C PRO A 221 -22.45 -3.28 2.26
N SER A 222 -21.84 -3.04 1.10
CA SER A 222 -20.44 -2.62 1.04
C SER A 222 -20.26 -1.27 1.73
N GLN A 223 -19.50 -1.25 2.81
CA GLN A 223 -19.11 -0.02 3.50
C GLN A 223 -17.93 0.60 2.76
N SER A 224 -18.21 1.42 1.74
CA SER A 224 -17.16 2.30 1.23
C SER A 224 -16.86 3.37 2.29
N PRO A 225 -15.58 3.57 2.70
CA PRO A 225 -15.26 4.59 3.69
C PRO A 225 -15.69 5.97 3.18
N HIS A 226 -16.48 6.67 4.00
CA HIS A 226 -16.95 8.03 3.72
C HIS A 226 -15.80 9.05 3.78
N TRP A 227 -14.79 8.77 4.60
CA TRP A 227 -13.63 9.63 4.79
C TRP A 227 -12.34 8.84 4.60
N GLN A 228 -11.32 9.49 4.03
CA GLN A 228 -9.99 8.92 3.85
C GLN A 228 -8.94 9.90 4.36
N SER A 229 -8.01 9.40 5.16
CA SER A 229 -6.87 10.16 5.68
C SER A 229 -5.60 9.80 4.90
N ALA A 230 -4.70 10.78 4.77
CA ALA A 230 -3.35 10.52 4.24
C ALA A 230 -2.54 9.57 5.14
N LEU A 231 -2.97 9.39 6.39
CA LEU A 231 -2.39 8.44 7.33
C LEU A 231 -2.96 7.02 7.19
N ASP A 232 -4.03 6.80 6.43
CA ASP A 232 -4.56 5.44 6.24
C ASP A 232 -3.49 4.59 5.56
N GLN A 233 -3.28 3.36 6.07
CA GLN A 233 -2.20 2.46 5.66
C GLN A 233 -2.02 2.34 4.13
N PRO A 234 -3.08 2.21 3.30
CA PRO A 234 -2.92 2.06 1.86
C PRO A 234 -2.31 3.28 1.15
N PHE A 235 -2.33 4.47 1.76
CA PHE A 235 -1.72 5.68 1.19
C PHE A 235 -0.23 5.79 1.48
N LEU A 236 0.32 5.04 2.44
CA LEU A 236 1.73 5.18 2.82
C LEU A 236 2.68 4.91 1.63
N PRO A 237 2.64 3.76 0.91
CA PRO A 237 3.54 3.54 -0.22
C PRO A 237 3.34 4.54 -1.38
N PRO A 238 2.09 4.91 -1.77
CA PRO A 238 1.85 5.97 -2.75
C PRO A 238 2.42 7.34 -2.37
N ILE A 239 2.26 7.79 -1.11
CA ILE A 239 2.79 9.07 -0.64
C ILE A 239 4.31 9.07 -0.73
N LEU A 240 4.96 8.01 -0.23
CA LEU A 240 6.42 7.87 -0.30
C LEU A 240 6.92 7.77 -1.75
N GLY A 241 6.07 7.31 -2.68
CA GLY A 241 6.50 6.90 -4.03
C GLY A 241 7.35 5.63 -4.01
N ALA A 242 7.39 4.95 -2.86
CA ALA A 242 8.12 3.73 -2.62
C ALA A 242 7.50 2.56 -3.39
N PRO A 243 8.30 1.55 -3.79
CA PRO A 243 7.74 0.30 -4.27
C PRO A 243 7.19 -0.52 -3.11
N ASN A 244 6.35 -1.50 -3.40
CA ASN A 244 5.85 -2.41 -2.38
C ASN A 244 5.43 -3.76 -2.96
N ILE A 245 5.53 -4.79 -2.13
CA ILE A 245 5.13 -6.15 -2.46
C ILE A 245 4.17 -6.70 -1.40
N ALA A 246 2.98 -7.13 -1.82
CA ALA A 246 2.08 -7.88 -0.96
C ALA A 246 2.43 -9.37 -1.01
N ILE A 247 2.50 -9.98 0.16
CA ILE A 247 2.94 -11.36 0.37
C ILE A 247 1.88 -12.10 1.19
N PRO A 248 1.27 -13.17 0.66
CA PRO A 248 0.47 -14.09 1.45
C PRO A 248 1.39 -14.86 2.42
N ILE A 249 1.15 -14.74 3.72
CA ILE A 249 2.00 -15.32 4.78
C ILE A 249 1.29 -16.38 5.61
N GLY A 250 0.00 -16.62 5.34
CA GLY A 250 -0.79 -17.60 6.06
C GLY A 250 -2.27 -17.46 5.80
N GLU A 251 -3.06 -18.11 6.64
CA GLU A 251 -4.51 -18.06 6.63
C GLU A 251 -5.05 -18.26 8.04
N VAL A 252 -6.21 -17.66 8.34
CA VAL A 252 -6.91 -17.82 9.62
C VAL A 252 -8.28 -18.46 9.40
N PRO A 253 -8.68 -19.44 10.23
CA PRO A 253 -10.02 -20.00 10.18
C PRO A 253 -11.09 -18.99 10.60
N TYR A 254 -12.30 -19.14 10.04
CA TYR A 254 -13.50 -18.47 10.52
C TYR A 254 -14.73 -19.37 10.34
N ALA A 255 -15.76 -19.15 11.16
CA ALA A 255 -17.05 -19.80 10.98
C ALA A 255 -17.87 -19.07 9.90
N SER A 256 -18.15 -19.74 8.79
CA SER A 256 -18.88 -19.16 7.67
C SER A 256 -20.38 -19.17 7.91
N GLY A 257 -20.99 -17.98 7.85
CA GLY A 257 -22.44 -17.81 7.91
C GLY A 257 -23.16 -18.44 6.71
N ILE A 258 -22.46 -18.62 5.58
CA ILE A 258 -23.00 -19.12 4.32
C ILE A 258 -22.86 -20.65 4.23
N THR A 259 -21.64 -21.17 4.38
CA THR A 259 -21.37 -22.62 4.22
C THR A 259 -21.64 -23.41 5.49
N LYS A 260 -21.87 -22.72 6.62
CA LYS A 260 -22.08 -23.31 7.96
C LYS A 260 -20.92 -24.17 8.46
N GLY A 261 -19.76 -24.09 7.80
CA GLY A 261 -18.53 -24.78 8.17
C GLY A 261 -17.39 -23.79 8.48
N THR A 262 -16.22 -24.36 8.74
CA THR A 262 -14.97 -23.59 8.87
C THR A 262 -14.42 -23.29 7.48
N GLU A 263 -14.21 -22.01 7.20
CA GLU A 263 -13.54 -21.50 6.01
C GLU A 263 -12.29 -20.73 6.43
N TYR A 264 -11.44 -20.33 5.47
CA TYR A 264 -10.16 -19.68 5.77
C TYR A 264 -10.00 -18.35 5.05
N LEU A 265 -9.52 -17.34 5.77
CA LEU A 265 -9.20 -16.01 5.25
C LEU A 265 -7.70 -15.86 5.09
N PRO A 266 -7.20 -15.34 3.96
CA PRO A 266 -5.79 -15.16 3.76
C PRO A 266 -5.23 -14.05 4.66
N VAL A 267 -4.06 -14.31 5.24
CA VAL A 267 -3.24 -13.28 5.90
C VAL A 267 -2.20 -12.79 4.90
N VAL A 268 -2.26 -11.50 4.58
CA VAL A 268 -1.37 -10.86 3.61
C VAL A 268 -0.78 -9.62 4.26
N ILE A 269 0.54 -9.49 4.17
CA ILE A 269 1.27 -8.27 4.57
C ILE A 269 1.83 -7.59 3.34
N ASP A 270 2.14 -6.31 3.47
CA ASP A 270 2.87 -5.54 2.49
C ASP A 270 4.28 -5.21 3.01
N ILE A 271 5.28 -5.38 2.15
CA ILE A 271 6.66 -4.99 2.43
C ILE A 271 7.02 -3.81 1.53
N THR A 272 7.33 -2.67 2.14
CA THR A 272 7.68 -1.41 1.47
C THR A 272 9.14 -1.02 1.79
N PRO A 273 10.11 -1.20 0.88
CA PRO A 273 11.45 -0.64 1.01
C PRO A 273 11.50 0.84 0.58
N GLN A 274 12.57 1.57 0.94
CA GLN A 274 12.73 2.99 0.55
C GLN A 274 12.78 3.19 -0.98
N GLN A 275 13.55 2.37 -1.68
CA GLN A 275 13.75 2.45 -3.13
C GLN A 275 13.72 1.06 -3.75
N MET A 276 13.38 1.00 -5.04
CA MET A 276 13.46 -0.24 -5.80
C MET A 276 14.90 -0.58 -6.09
N THR A 277 15.32 -1.76 -5.67
CA THR A 277 16.63 -2.32 -5.99
C THR A 277 16.46 -3.77 -6.45
N TRP A 278 17.40 -4.33 -7.21
CA TRP A 278 17.39 -5.78 -7.46
C TRP A 278 17.53 -6.59 -6.16
N SER A 279 18.04 -5.98 -5.10
CA SER A 279 17.98 -6.50 -3.73
C SER A 279 16.58 -6.45 -3.09
N SER A 280 15.67 -5.62 -3.57
CA SER A 280 14.29 -5.53 -3.07
C SER A 280 13.45 -6.77 -3.40
N TYR A 281 13.97 -7.71 -4.20
CA TYR A 281 13.40 -9.05 -4.39
C TYR A 281 13.84 -10.05 -3.31
N LYS A 282 14.65 -9.66 -2.31
CA LYS A 282 15.05 -10.49 -1.16
C LYS A 282 13.92 -10.96 -0.24
N PRO A 283 12.66 -10.46 -0.27
CA PRO A 283 11.56 -11.20 0.35
C PRO A 283 11.45 -12.65 -0.15
N LEU A 284 11.94 -12.97 -1.36
CA LEU A 284 12.19 -14.36 -1.77
C LEU A 284 13.15 -15.09 -0.85
N LYS A 285 14.28 -14.47 -0.52
CA LYS A 285 15.28 -15.07 0.35
C LYS A 285 14.69 -15.29 1.74
N THR A 286 13.89 -14.35 2.25
CA THR A 286 13.11 -14.56 3.47
C THR A 286 12.21 -15.78 3.33
N MET A 287 11.39 -15.88 2.29
CA MET A 287 10.43 -16.97 2.14
C MET A 287 11.08 -18.33 1.87
N GLU A 288 12.18 -18.35 1.12
CA GLU A 288 13.02 -19.53 0.91
C GLU A 288 13.65 -19.99 2.24
N LEU A 289 14.16 -19.05 3.05
CA LEU A 289 14.79 -19.35 4.34
C LEU A 289 13.77 -19.70 5.44
N SER A 290 12.57 -19.11 5.40
CA SER A 290 11.47 -19.40 6.34
C SER A 290 10.55 -20.53 5.85
N ARG A 291 10.89 -21.18 4.72
CA ARG A 291 10.13 -22.29 4.12
C ARG A 291 8.67 -21.96 3.83
N GLN A 292 8.37 -20.68 3.60
CA GLN A 292 7.04 -20.23 3.24
C GLN A 292 6.76 -20.48 1.75
N PRO A 293 5.54 -20.88 1.35
CA PRO A 293 5.24 -21.16 -0.05
C PRO A 293 5.43 -19.93 -0.94
N THR A 294 6.23 -20.07 -2.01
CA THR A 294 6.42 -19.01 -3.02
C THR A 294 5.29 -18.96 -4.06
N THR A 295 4.33 -19.88 -3.94
CA THR A 295 3.12 -19.98 -4.75
C THR A 295 1.91 -20.23 -3.86
N VAL A 296 0.74 -19.75 -4.30
CA VAL A 296 -0.53 -19.92 -3.59
C VAL A 296 -1.56 -20.61 -4.48
N GLY A 297 -2.41 -21.41 -3.85
CA GLY A 297 -3.47 -22.15 -4.50
C GLY A 297 -4.71 -21.33 -4.82
N THR A 298 -5.78 -22.05 -5.19
CA THR A 298 -7.14 -21.55 -5.33
C THR A 298 -8.10 -22.42 -4.53
N GLY A 299 -9.24 -21.87 -4.12
CA GLY A 299 -10.26 -22.58 -3.37
C GLY A 299 -10.33 -22.12 -1.92
N SER A 300 -10.79 -23.00 -1.03
CA SER A 300 -10.97 -22.71 0.40
C SER A 300 -9.66 -22.59 1.19
N ARG A 301 -8.55 -23.07 0.64
CA ARG A 301 -7.20 -22.98 1.22
C ARG A 301 -6.25 -22.40 0.19
N ILE A 302 -5.54 -21.32 0.56
CA ILE A 302 -4.56 -20.69 -0.33
C ILE A 302 -3.14 -21.20 -0.07
N VAL A 303 -2.87 -21.65 1.15
CA VAL A 303 -1.59 -22.25 1.55
C VAL A 303 -1.65 -23.74 1.20
N GLN A 304 -0.86 -24.17 0.23
CA GLN A 304 -0.70 -25.58 -0.08
C GLN A 304 0.56 -26.08 0.65
N CYS A 305 0.42 -27.07 1.53
CA CYS A 305 1.58 -27.75 2.09
C CYS A 305 2.43 -28.32 0.94
N PRO A 306 3.77 -28.25 1.00
CA PRO A 306 4.61 -29.00 0.09
C PRO A 306 4.15 -30.46 0.15
N LYS A 307 3.79 -31.04 -1.00
CA LYS A 307 3.66 -32.50 -1.07
C LYS A 307 5.05 -33.04 -0.75
N ASN A 308 5.16 -33.80 0.34
CA ASN A 308 6.35 -34.60 0.57
C ASN A 308 6.44 -35.60 -0.59
N GLU A 309 7.29 -35.32 -1.57
CA GLU A 309 7.79 -36.29 -2.53
C GLU A 309 9.12 -36.85 -2.01
#